data_AF-A7T7Y1-F1
#
_entry.id   AF-A7T7Y1-F1
#
_cell.length_a   1.000
_cell.length_b   1.000
_cell.length_c   1.000
_cell.angle_alpha   90.00
_cell.angle_beta   90.00
_cell.angle_gamma   90.00
#
_symmetry.space_group_name_H-M   'P 1'
#
loop_
_entity.id
_entity.type
_entity.pdbx_description
1 polymer ?
#
loop_
_entity_poly.entity_id
_entity_poly.type
_entity_poly.pdbx_seq_one_letter_code
_entity_poly.pdbx_strand_id
1 'polypeptide(L)' 'RSVPECFWWALITITTVGYGDMAPKTTQGKLFGSIVAGLSILITALPISIIGSNFSLYYAHAQAKMKLPKKAR' A
#
# COMPACT_ATOMS: atom_id res chain seq x y z
N ARG A 1 -21.02 9.98 -15.11
CA ARG A 1 -19.86 9.69 -14.25
C ARG A 1 -18.61 9.84 -15.09
N SER A 2 -17.74 10.76 -14.71
CA SER A 2 -16.52 11.09 -15.44
C SER A 2 -15.35 10.21 -15.02
N VAL A 3 -14.27 10.18 -15.81
CA VAL A 3 -13.07 9.40 -15.51
C VAL A 3 -12.47 9.75 -14.14
N PRO A 4 -12.35 11.03 -13.72
CA PRO A 4 -11.83 11.38 -12.39
C PRO A 4 -12.65 10.82 -11.22
N GLU A 5 -13.98 10.79 -11.33
CA GLU A 5 -14.84 10.23 -10.29
C GLU A 5 -14.66 8.71 -10.15
N CYS A 6 -14.43 8.01 -11.27
CA CYS A 6 -14.09 6.59 -11.24
C CYS A 6 -12.72 6.33 -10.60
N PHE A 7 -11.74 7.20 -10.85
CA PHE A 7 -10.44 7.15 -10.17
C PHE A 7 -10.56 7.34 -8.67
N TRP A 8 -11.39 8.30 -8.22
CA TRP A 8 -11.68 8.50 -6.80
C TRP A 8 -12.21 7.23 -6.15
N TRP A 9 -13.25 6.63 -6.75
CA TRP A 9 -13.82 5.36 -6.26
C TRP A 9 -12.79 4.22 -6.23
N ALA A 10 -11.98 4.08 -7.30
CA ALA A 10 -10.96 3.05 -7.38
C ALA A 10 -9.89 3.23 -6.30
N LEU A 11 -9.43 4.47 -6.09
CA LEU A 11 -8.41 4.80 -5.10
C LEU A 11 -8.85 4.42 -3.69
N ILE A 12 -10.03 4.88 -3.25
CA ILE A 12 -10.54 4.60 -1.90
C ILE A 12 -10.85 3.12 -1.67
N THR A 13 -11.12 2.37 -2.75
CA THR A 13 -11.36 0.92 -2.69
C THR A 13 -10.05 0.14 -2.58
N ILE A 14 -9.03 0.50 -3.38
CA ILE A 14 -7.69 -0.11 -3.34
C ILE A 14 -6.99 0.15 -2.01
N THR A 15 -7.17 1.34 -1.43
CA THR A 15 -6.63 1.67 -0.10
C THR A 15 -7.50 1.15 1.05
N THR A 16 -8.52 0.35 0.76
CA THR A 16 -9.46 -0.23 1.74
C THR A 16 -10.16 0.80 2.65
N VAL A 17 -10.29 2.06 2.21
CA VAL A 17 -10.93 3.14 2.99
C VAL A 17 -12.45 3.06 2.88
N GLY A 18 -12.97 2.98 1.66
CA GLY A 18 -14.39 2.69 1.40
C GLY A 18 -15.39 3.67 2.04
N TYR A 19 -15.28 4.98 1.77
CA TYR A 19 -16.23 5.98 2.30
C TYR A 19 -17.70 5.72 1.97
N GLY A 20 -17.99 5.00 0.88
CA GLY A 20 -19.36 4.64 0.49
C GLY A 20 -20.15 5.74 -0.21
N ASP A 21 -19.53 6.89 -0.44
CA ASP A 21 -20.03 8.00 -1.26
C ASP A 21 -20.25 7.58 -2.72
N MET A 22 -19.42 6.67 -3.21
CA MET A 22 -19.54 6.07 -4.53
C MET A 22 -19.43 4.55 -4.46
N ALA A 23 -20.28 3.87 -5.23
CA ALA A 23 -20.25 2.42 -5.40
C ALA A 23 -20.78 1.97 -6.77
N PRO A 24 -20.37 0.78 -7.26
CA PRO A 24 -20.97 0.16 -8.43
C PRO A 24 -22.43 -0.22 -8.13
N LYS A 25 -23.34 0.21 -9.00
CA LYS A 25 -24.78 -0.05 -8.86
C LYS A 25 -25.20 -1.37 -9.53
N THR A 26 -24.51 -1.78 -10.59
CA THR A 26 -24.82 -2.99 -11.35
C THR A 26 -24.25 -4.24 -10.67
N THR A 27 -24.93 -5.38 -10.82
CA THR A 27 -24.48 -6.68 -10.26
C THR A 27 -23.10 -7.06 -10.78
N GLN A 28 -22.84 -6.88 -12.07
CA GLN A 28 -21.54 -7.13 -12.69
C GLN A 28 -20.45 -6.21 -12.13
N GLY A 29 -20.75 -4.93 -11.93
CA GLY A 29 -19.81 -3.96 -11.36
C GLY A 29 -19.46 -4.28 -9.90
N LYS A 30 -20.44 -4.78 -9.12
CA LYS A 30 -20.20 -5.24 -7.75
C LYS A 30 -19.29 -6.46 -7.72
N LEU A 31 -19.54 -7.46 -8.58
CA LEU A 31 -18.70 -8.66 -8.65
C LEU A 31 -17.25 -8.31 -9.01
N PHE A 32 -17.07 -7.49 -10.05
CA PHE A 32 -15.73 -7.04 -10.46
C PHE A 32 -15.05 -6.21 -9.37
N GLY A 33 -15.79 -5.29 -8.74
CA GLY A 33 -15.29 -4.48 -7.64
C GLY A 33 -14.83 -5.33 -6.44
N SER A 34 -15.57 -6.38 -6.09
CA SER A 34 -15.18 -7.29 -5.01
C SER A 34 -13.89 -8.06 -5.33
N ILE A 35 -13.73 -8.53 -6.57
CA ILE A 35 -12.50 -9.22 -7.00
C ILE A 35 -11.31 -8.27 -6.94
N VAL A 36 -11.46 -7.05 -7.47
CA VAL A 36 -10.42 -6.01 -7.46
C VAL A 36 -10.04 -5.64 -6.03
N ALA A 37 -11.01 -5.48 -5.13
CA ALA A 37 -10.75 -5.19 -3.72
C ALA A 37 -9.90 -6.30 -3.07
N GLY A 38 -10.22 -7.58 -3.30
CA GLY A 38 -9.41 -8.69 -2.79
C GLY A 38 -7.99 -8.74 -3.37
N LEU A 39 -7.85 -8.58 -4.70
CA LEU A 39 -6.55 -8.59 -5.37
C LEU A 39 -5.66 -7.41 -4.97
N SER A 40 -6.25 -6.25 -4.68
CA SER A 40 -5.52 -5.04 -4.32
C SER A 40 -4.67 -5.21 -3.05
N ILE A 41 -5.13 -6.03 -2.10
CA ILE A 41 -4.43 -6.33 -0.85
C ILE A 41 -3.14 -7.10 -1.14
N LEU A 42 -3.21 -8.11 -2.03
CA LEU A 42 -2.05 -8.92 -2.43
C LEU A 42 -1.00 -8.06 -3.15
N ILE A 43 -1.46 -7.17 -4.02
CA ILE A 43 -0.58 -6.28 -4.78
C ILE A 43 0.12 -5.28 -3.86
N THR A 44 -0.58 -4.74 -2.86
CA THR A 44 -0.05 -3.74 -1.93
C THR A 44 0.93 -4.32 -0.90
N ALA A 45 0.87 -5.63 -0.63
CA ALA A 45 1.79 -6.30 0.30
C ALA A 45 3.26 -6.25 -0.15
N LEU A 46 3.53 -6.36 -1.45
CA LEU A 46 4.88 -6.35 -2.01
C LEU A 46 5.62 -5.00 -1.79
N PRO A 47 5.08 -3.83 -2.20
CA PRO A 47 5.75 -2.56 -1.98
C PRO A 47 5.94 -2.27 -0.50
N ILE A 48 4.98 -2.60 0.36
CA ILE A 48 5.12 -2.46 1.82
C ILE A 48 6.30 -3.29 2.33
N SER A 49 6.40 -4.55 1.91
CA SER A 49 7.48 -5.46 2.33
C SER A 49 8.85 -4.99 1.85
N ILE A 50 8.93 -4.50 0.62
CA ILE A 50 10.18 -3.96 0.05
C ILE A 50 10.63 -2.73 0.84
N ILE A 51 9.73 -1.78 1.10
CA ILE A 51 10.04 -0.58 1.88
C ILE A 51 10.48 -0.97 3.30
N GLY A 52 9.76 -1.87 3.96
CA GLY A 52 10.11 -2.36 5.30
C GLY A 52 11.48 -3.04 5.35
N SER A 53 11.79 -3.87 4.36
CA SER A 53 13.08 -4.58 4.27
C SER A 53 14.25 -3.62 4.04
N ASN A 54 14.08 -2.65 3.14
CA ASN A 54 15.07 -1.60 2.94
C ASN A 54 15.28 -0.78 4.21
N PHE A 55 14.19 -0.34 4.85
CA PHE A 55 14.28 0.43 6.08
C PHE A 55 15.03 -0.34 7.17
N SER A 56 14.68 -1.62 7.38
CA SER A 56 15.37 -2.50 8.34
C SER A 56 16.87 -2.63 8.04
N LEU A 57 17.25 -2.83 6.78
CA LEU A 57 18.64 -2.90 6.34
C LEU A 57 19.42 -1.61 6.66
N TYR A 58 18.87 -0.45 6.28
CA TYR A 58 19.50 0.84 6.57
C TYR A 58 19.58 1.11 8.08
N TYR A 59 18.54 0.73 8.84
CA TYR A 59 18.54 0.86 10.30
C TYR A 59 19.59 -0.02 10.95
N ALA A 60 19.74 -1.27 10.49
CA ALA A 60 20.77 -2.19 10.97
C ALA A 60 22.18 -1.67 10.70
N HIS A 61 22.43 -1.10 9.50
CA HIS A 61 23.70 -0.45 9.19
C HIS A 61 23.97 0.79 10.06
N ALA A 62 22.96 1.62 10.29
CA ALA A 62 23.09 2.77 11.18
C ALA A 62 23.42 2.34 12.62
N GLN A 63 22.77 1.30 13.14
CA GLN A 63 23.06 0.75 14.47
C GLN A 63 24.45 0.13 14.57
N ALA A 64 24.89 -0.61 13.54
CA ALA A 64 26.23 -1.19 13.53
C ALA A 64 27.32 -0.11 13.62
N LYS A 65 27.15 1.02 12.92
CA LYS A 65 28.06 2.17 13.01
C LYS A 65 28.10 2.81 14.40
N MET A 66 26.97 2.84 15.12
CA MET A 66 26.91 3.38 16.48
C MET A 66 27.61 2.49 17.52
N LYS A 67 27.72 1.18 17.27
CA LYS A 67 28.38 0.22 18.18
C LYS A 67 29.90 0.11 17.97
N LEU A 68 30.46 0.73 16.93
CA LEU A 68 31.89 0.71 16.71
C LEU A 68 32.60 1.63 17.73
N PRO A 69 33.65 1.15 18.42
CA PRO A 69 34.42 2.00 19.31
C PRO A 69 35.01 3.15 18.50
N LYS A 70 34.84 4.40 18.98
CA LYS A 70 35.52 5.56 18.40
C LYS A 70 37.00 5.23 18.33
N LYS A 71 37.56 5.19 17.13
CA LYS A 71 38.99 4.96 16.90
C LYS A 71 39.74 6.01 17.73
N ALA A 72 40.35 5.57 18.82
CA ALA A 72 41.22 6.40 19.64
C ALA A 72 42.38 6.81 18.74
N ARG A 73 42.47 8.11 18.46
CA ARG A 73 43.59 8.72 17.75
C ARG A 73 44.79 8.77 18.68
#